data_AF-A0A2G2Q856-F1
#
_entry.id   AF-A0A2G2Q856-F1
#
_cell.length_a   1.000
_cell.length_b   1.000
_cell.length_c   1.000
_cell.angle_alpha   90.00
_cell.angle_beta   90.00
_cell.angle_gamma   90.00
#
_symmetry.space_group_name_H-M   'P 1'
#
loop_
_entity.id
_entity.type
_entity.pdbx_description
1 polymer ?
#
loop_
_entity_poly.entity_id
_entity_poly.type
_entity_poly.pdbx_seq_one_letter_code
_entity_poly.pdbx_strand_id
1 'polypeptide(L)'
;MKQKANYKAILAYLSFIGLIIAYILNMDEKDKFVTYHIKNMFGLVLILFISTTFFTGNDILLFVGQIAWTACFFMWVYSLVMAISGKSQGVPIISDLFQKWFKLLDQ
;
A
#
# COMPACT_ATOMS: atom_id res chain seq x y z
N MET A 1 -14.49 -11.85 -8.14
CA MET A 1 -15.73 -11.55 -7.40
C MET A 1 -15.55 -10.21 -6.71
N LYS A 2 -16.48 -9.26 -6.90
CA LYS A 2 -16.42 -7.94 -6.22
C LYS A 2 -16.73 -8.19 -4.74
N GLN A 3 -15.79 -7.89 -3.84
CA GLN A 3 -16.04 -7.97 -2.40
C GLN A 3 -16.79 -6.71 -1.96
N LYS A 4 -17.59 -6.81 -0.89
CA LYS A 4 -18.26 -5.64 -0.33
C LYS A 4 -17.19 -4.64 0.11
N ALA A 5 -17.29 -3.38 -0.34
CA ALA A 5 -16.33 -2.35 0.06
C ALA A 5 -16.31 -2.23 1.58
N ASN A 6 -15.14 -2.39 2.18
CA ASN A 6 -14.91 -2.30 3.62
C ASN A 6 -14.16 -1.00 3.93
N TYR A 7 -14.73 -0.17 4.79
CA TYR A 7 -14.14 1.14 5.13
C TYR A 7 -12.73 1.00 5.73
N LYS A 8 -12.42 -0.13 6.38
CA LYS A 8 -11.07 -0.40 6.93
C LYS A 8 -10.01 -0.49 5.83
N ALA A 9 -10.36 -1.03 4.66
CA ALA A 9 -9.45 -1.07 3.52
C ALA A 9 -9.17 0.33 2.97
N ILE A 10 -10.18 1.22 2.96
CA ILE A 10 -10.02 2.62 2.55
C ILE A 10 -9.20 3.38 3.59
N LEU A 11 -9.49 3.16 4.88
CA LEU A 11 -8.80 3.76 6.02
C LEU A 11 -7.29 3.50 5.97
N ALA A 12 -6.89 2.31 5.52
CA ALA A 12 -5.48 1.95 5.38
C ALA A 12 -4.69 2.95 4.50
N TYR A 13 -5.33 3.53 3.48
CA TYR A 13 -4.69 4.44 2.52
C TYR A 13 -4.67 5.91 2.93
N LEU A 14 -5.42 6.32 3.96
CA LEU A 14 -5.58 7.75 4.28
C LEU A 14 -4.32 8.39 4.87
N SER A 15 -3.59 7.65 5.70
CA SER A 15 -2.34 8.09 6.28
C SER A 15 -1.56 6.90 6.84
N PHE A 16 -0.31 7.11 7.22
CA PHE A 16 0.46 6.10 7.95
C PHE A 16 -0.24 5.66 9.25
N ILE A 17 -0.88 6.60 9.95
CA ILE A 17 -1.69 6.31 11.13
C ILE A 17 -2.94 5.51 10.74
N GLY A 18 -3.59 5.87 9.64
CA GLY A 18 -4.73 5.15 9.08
C GLY A 18 -4.41 3.68 8.76
N LEU A 19 -3.22 3.41 8.22
CA LEU A 19 -2.71 2.05 8.02
C LEU A 19 -2.63 1.24 9.32
N ILE A 20 -2.05 1.82 10.38
CA ILE A 20 -1.93 1.16 11.68
C ILE A 20 -3.30 0.86 12.27
N ILE A 21 -4.21 1.84 12.24
CA ILE A 21 -5.58 1.67 12.76
C ILE A 21 -6.32 0.59 11.96
N ALA A 22 -6.25 0.61 10.63
CA ALA A 22 -6.87 -0.40 9.78
C ALA A 22 -6.36 -1.81 10.09
N TYR A 23 -5.05 -1.95 10.34
CA TYR A 23 -4.46 -3.22 10.77
C TYR A 23 -5.02 -3.70 12.10
N ILE A 24 -5.02 -2.85 13.13
CA ILE A 24 -5.54 -3.20 14.46
C ILE A 24 -7.00 -3.61 14.37
N LEU A 25 -7.85 -2.82 13.69
CA LEU A 25 -9.27 -3.09 13.52
C LEU A 25 -9.58 -4.39 12.76
N ASN A 26 -8.62 -4.90 11.98
CA ASN A 26 -8.78 -6.12 11.21
C ASN A 26 -8.20 -7.37 11.92
N MET A 27 -7.49 -7.21 13.06
CA MET A 27 -6.99 -8.35 13.84
C MET A 27 -8.12 -9.24 14.36
N ASP A 28 -9.27 -8.64 14.71
CA ASP A 28 -10.43 -9.36 15.23
C ASP A 28 -11.27 -10.00 14.10
N GLU A 29 -11.55 -9.25 13.04
CA GLU A 29 -12.43 -9.69 11.93
C GLU A 29 -11.71 -10.56 10.89
N LYS A 30 -10.41 -10.34 10.70
CA LYS A 30 -9.55 -11.09 9.76
C LYS A 30 -10.07 -11.07 8.32
N ASP A 31 -10.60 -9.93 7.89
CA ASP A 31 -11.10 -9.76 6.53
C ASP A 31 -9.92 -9.78 5.54
N LYS A 32 -9.90 -10.80 4.67
CA LYS A 32 -8.85 -10.98 3.65
C LYS A 32 -8.77 -9.82 2.66
N PHE A 33 -9.89 -9.15 2.36
CA PHE A 33 -9.88 -7.96 1.49
C PHE A 33 -9.17 -6.79 2.16
N VAL A 34 -9.43 -6.57 3.46
CA VAL A 34 -8.76 -5.54 4.25
C VAL A 34 -7.27 -5.88 4.39
N THR A 35 -6.92 -7.13 4.72
CA THR A 35 -5.53 -7.61 4.80
C THR A 35 -4.77 -7.37 3.49
N TYR A 36 -5.38 -7.65 2.34
CA TYR A 36 -4.77 -7.39 1.03
C TYR A 36 -4.37 -5.92 0.88
N HIS A 37 -5.27 -4.99 1.21
CA HIS A 37 -5.04 -3.55 1.08
C HIS A 37 -4.08 -3.00 2.13
N ILE A 38 -4.08 -3.54 3.36
CA ILE A 38 -3.07 -3.24 4.39
C ILE A 38 -1.67 -3.60 3.87
N LYS A 39 -1.49 -4.83 3.38
CA LYS A 39 -0.20 -5.29 2.85
C LYS A 39 0.25 -4.46 1.66
N ASN A 40 -0.68 -4.11 0.78
CA ASN A 40 -0.39 -3.30 -0.38
C ASN A 40 0.05 -1.88 0.03
N MET A 41 -0.67 -1.24 0.94
CA MET A 41 -0.32 0.10 1.44
C MET A 41 0.99 0.10 2.23
N PHE A 42 1.24 -0.92 3.05
CA PHE A 42 2.51 -1.07 3.75
C PHE A 42 3.70 -1.11 2.78
N GLY A 43 3.58 -1.86 1.69
CA GLY A 43 4.59 -1.88 0.63
C GLY A 43 4.82 -0.51 -0.03
N LEU A 44 3.74 0.22 -0.32
CA LEU A 44 3.84 1.57 -0.88
C LEU A 44 4.53 2.55 0.09
N VAL A 45 4.26 2.45 1.40
CA VAL A 45 4.97 3.25 2.41
C VAL A 45 6.47 2.95 2.42
N LEU A 46 6.87 1.69 2.29
CA LEU A 46 8.29 1.34 2.20
C LEU A 46 8.95 1.92 0.94
N ILE A 47 8.28 1.82 -0.21
CA ILE A 47 8.76 2.45 -1.46
C ILE A 47 8.90 3.95 -1.28
N LEU A 48 7.91 4.59 -0.64
CA LEU A 48 7.94 6.03 -0.37
C LEU A 48 9.16 6.40 0.48
N PHE A 49 9.43 5.69 1.57
CA PHE A 49 10.62 5.96 2.40
C PHE A 49 11.93 5.75 1.62
N ILE A 50 12.04 4.69 0.82
CA ILE A 50 13.23 4.45 -0.01
C ILE A 50 13.42 5.60 -1.02
N SER A 51 12.33 6.08 -1.63
CA SER A 51 12.33 7.17 -2.60
C SER A 51 12.70 8.54 -2.03
N THR A 52 12.79 8.69 -0.70
CA THR A 52 13.18 9.95 -0.05
C THR A 52 14.48 9.91 0.73
N THR A 53 15.07 8.73 1.00
CA THR A 53 16.13 8.59 2.03
C THR A 53 17.57 8.64 1.49
N PHE A 54 17.84 8.39 0.20
CA PHE A 54 19.21 8.03 -0.26
C PHE A 54 19.80 8.87 -1.39
N PHE A 55 19.66 10.19 -1.35
CA PHE A 55 19.94 11.01 -2.54
C PHE A 55 20.92 12.16 -2.37
N THR A 56 21.46 12.39 -1.17
CA THR A 56 22.32 13.53 -0.93
C THR A 56 23.68 13.36 -1.64
N GLY A 57 24.03 14.30 -2.52
CA GLY A 57 25.34 14.34 -3.18
C GLY A 57 25.46 13.59 -4.52
N ASN A 58 24.36 13.06 -5.07
CA ASN A 58 24.35 12.44 -6.39
C ASN A 58 23.07 12.78 -7.17
N ASP A 59 23.22 13.60 -8.23
CA ASP A 59 22.11 14.11 -9.03
C ASP A 59 21.32 13.02 -9.78
N ILE A 60 22.00 11.94 -10.19
CA ILE A 60 21.35 10.80 -10.87
C ILE A 60 20.44 10.07 -9.87
N LEU A 61 20.95 9.82 -8.67
CA LEU A 61 20.14 9.18 -7.64
C LEU A 61 18.95 10.08 -7.27
N LEU A 62 19.15 11.38 -7.06
CA LEU A 62 18.05 12.34 -6.80
C LEU A 62 16.94 12.23 -7.85
N PHE A 63 17.32 12.23 -9.13
CA PHE A 63 16.37 12.10 -10.23
C PHE A 63 15.59 10.78 -10.19
N VAL A 64 16.28 9.66 -9.95
CA VAL A 64 15.64 8.34 -9.79
C VAL A 64 14.67 8.32 -8.60
N GLY A 65 15.05 8.94 -7.49
CA GLY A 65 14.18 9.08 -6.30
C GLY A 65 12.88 9.83 -6.63
N GLN A 66 12.97 10.94 -7.37
CA GLN A 66 11.80 11.71 -7.80
C GLN A 66 10.86 10.91 -8.72
N ILE A 67 11.42 10.12 -9.65
CA ILE A 67 10.63 9.23 -10.50
C ILE A 67 9.93 8.17 -9.66
N ALA A 68 10.65 7.52 -8.74
CA ALA A 68 10.10 6.49 -7.87
C ALA A 68 8.99 7.03 -6.97
N TRP A 69 9.17 8.22 -6.40
CA TRP A 69 8.16 8.92 -5.61
C TRP A 69 6.90 9.19 -6.42
N THR A 70 7.06 9.73 -7.63
CA THR A 70 5.95 10.04 -8.54
C THR A 70 5.20 8.78 -8.95
N ALA A 71 5.91 7.72 -9.32
CA ALA A 71 5.31 6.43 -9.63
C ALA A 71 4.54 5.87 -8.42
N CYS A 72 5.13 5.93 -7.22
CA CYS A 72 4.49 5.48 -5.98
C CYS A 72 3.17 6.23 -5.71
N PHE A 73 3.11 7.53 -5.99
CA PHE A 73 1.87 8.31 -5.86
C PHE A 73 0.76 7.77 -6.78
N PHE A 74 1.05 7.51 -8.06
CA PHE A 74 0.06 6.93 -8.97
C PHE A 74 -0.37 5.51 -8.55
N MET A 75 0.58 4.70 -8.08
CA MET A 75 0.29 3.36 -7.54
C MET A 75 -0.62 3.41 -6.31
N TRP A 76 -0.43 4.41 -5.44
CA TRP A 76 -1.28 4.67 -4.29
C TRP A 76 -2.70 5.07 -4.70
N VAL A 77 -2.84 6.04 -5.61
CA VAL A 77 -4.16 6.47 -6.13
C VAL A 77 -4.91 5.28 -6.73
N TYR A 78 -4.26 4.51 -7.60
CA TYR A 78 -4.86 3.33 -8.22
C TYR A 78 -5.33 2.33 -7.15
N SER A 79 -4.48 2.00 -6.18
CA SER A 79 -4.80 1.04 -5.13
C SER A 79 -5.96 1.50 -4.23
N LEU A 80 -6.03 2.79 -3.94
CA LEU A 80 -7.14 3.40 -3.20
C LEU A 80 -8.46 3.29 -4.00
N VAL A 81 -8.44 3.59 -5.30
CA VAL A 81 -9.62 3.44 -6.17
C VAL A 81 -10.11 1.99 -6.20
N MET A 82 -9.20 1.02 -6.20
CA MET A 82 -9.56 -0.40 -6.14
C MET A 82 -10.18 -0.79 -4.79
N ALA A 83 -9.68 -0.23 -3.69
CA ALA A 83 -10.29 -0.41 -2.36
C ALA A 83 -11.71 0.15 -2.30
N ILE A 84 -11.92 1.38 -2.80
CA ILE A 84 -13.24 2.02 -2.90
C ILE A 84 -14.19 1.17 -3.77
N SER A 85 -13.65 0.58 -4.83
CA SER A 85 -14.40 -0.28 -5.76
C SER A 85 -14.69 -1.69 -5.21
N GLY A 86 -14.17 -2.05 -4.02
CA GLY A 86 -14.34 -3.39 -3.43
C GLY A 86 -13.57 -4.49 -4.18
N LYS A 87 -12.42 -4.15 -4.77
CA LYS A 87 -11.59 -5.07 -5.54
C LYS A 87 -10.22 -5.25 -4.87
N SER A 88 -9.88 -6.48 -4.48
CA SER A 88 -8.53 -6.87 -4.04
C SER A 88 -7.55 -6.88 -5.21
N GLN A 89 -7.31 -5.72 -5.79
CA GLN A 89 -6.40 -5.52 -6.91
C GLN A 89 -5.58 -4.28 -6.63
N GLY A 90 -4.29 -4.38 -6.86
CA GLY A 90 -3.37 -3.26 -6.88
C GLY A 90 -2.57 -3.29 -8.18
N VAL A 91 -1.40 -2.68 -8.15
CA VAL A 91 -0.52 -2.62 -9.32
C VAL A 91 -0.05 -4.03 -9.64
N PRO A 92 -0.26 -4.54 -10.87
CA PRO A 92 0.17 -5.88 -11.26
C PRO A 92 1.65 -6.10 -10.95
N ILE A 93 2.03 -7.35 -10.61
CA ILE A 93 3.39 -7.74 -10.20
C ILE A 93 3.76 -7.21 -8.81
N ILE A 94 3.75 -5.90 -8.60
CA ILE A 94 4.19 -5.27 -7.34
C ILE A 94 3.27 -5.67 -6.18
N SER A 95 1.95 -5.53 -6.36
CA SER A 95 1.01 -5.89 -5.31
C SER A 95 1.01 -7.39 -5.02
N ASP A 96 1.30 -8.24 -6.01
CA ASP A 96 1.45 -9.68 -5.80
C ASP A 96 2.71 -10.02 -5.01
N LEU A 97 3.82 -9.28 -5.24
CA LEU A 97 5.03 -9.37 -4.43
C LEU A 97 4.75 -8.95 -2.98
N PHE A 98 4.01 -7.87 -2.76
CA PHE A 98 3.61 -7.44 -1.42
C PHE A 98 2.79 -8.51 -0.69
N GLN A 99 1.89 -9.20 -1.39
CA GLN A 99 1.15 -10.32 -0.80
C GLN A 99 2.06 -11.50 -0.41
N LYS A 100 3.16 -11.71 -1.13
CA LYS A 100 4.13 -12.77 -0.83
C LYS A 100 5.12 -12.37 0.26
N TRP A 101 5.58 -11.12 0.29
CA TRP A 101 6.63 -10.66 1.21
C TRP A 101 6.11 -10.33 2.61
N PHE A 102 4.98 -9.64 2.73
CA PHE A 102 4.52 -9.15 4.03
C PHE A 102 3.67 -10.16 4.79
N LYS A 103 4.17 -11.39 4.92
CA LYS A 103 3.51 -12.48 5.66
C LYS A 103 3.33 -12.19 7.15
N LEU A 104 4.15 -11.29 7.71
CA LEU A 104 3.99 -10.81 9.07
C LEU A 104 2.66 -10.06 9.32
N LEU A 105 1.99 -9.60 8.25
CA LEU A 105 0.71 -8.89 8.32
C LEU A 105 -0.48 -9.81 7.98
N ASP A 106 -0.26 -11.12 7.81
CA ASP A 106 -1.34 -12.07 7.59
C ASP A 106 -2.15 -12.21 8.90
N GLN A 107 -3.48 -12.03 8.80
CA GLN A 107 -4.44 -12.07 9.92
C GLN A 107 -5.38 -13.26 9.78
#